data_AF-A0A819CUV4-F1
#
_entry.id   AF-A0A819CUV4-F1
#
_cell.length_a   1.000
_cell.length_b   1.000
_cell.length_c   1.000
_cell.angle_alpha   90.00
_cell.angle_beta   90.00
_cell.angle_gamma   90.00
#
_symmetry.space_group_name_H-M   'P 1'
#
loop_
_entity.id
_entity.type
_entity.pdbx_description
1 polymer ?
#
loop_
_entity_poly.entity_id
_entity_poly.type
_entity_poly.pdbx_seq_one_letter_code
_entity_poly.pdbx_strand_id
1 'polypeptide(L)'
;MYCSIYCFTGPKLKQTTCTEMKSGGYYAGDRQQVTGYVFTPQDCMTKCDQNNNCIAWTHLSSAQICWYQTSVTAWINDVSYTGGSCLRKSTKTILIIILLFLNNIDISN
;
A
#
# COMPACT_ATOMS: atom_id res chain seq x y z
N MET A 1 42.88 14.38 4.92
CA MET A 1 42.09 14.35 3.67
C MET A 1 40.78 13.65 4.02
N TYR A 2 39.79 14.42 4.48
CA TYR A 2 38.62 13.91 5.19
C TYR A 2 37.53 13.47 4.20
N CYS A 3 37.15 12.20 4.27
CA CYS A 3 35.96 11.65 3.63
C CYS A 3 34.74 12.16 4.40
N SER A 4 34.19 13.31 3.98
CA SER A 4 33.05 13.95 4.63
C SER A 4 31.74 13.20 4.34
N ILE A 5 31.39 12.28 5.25
CA ILE A 5 30.06 12.05 5.88
C ILE A 5 28.83 11.73 4.99
N TYR A 6 28.87 11.75 3.66
CA TYR A 6 27.65 11.49 2.85
C TYR A 6 27.77 10.41 1.76
N CYS A 7 28.58 9.37 1.98
CA CYS A 7 28.43 8.12 1.22
C CYS A 7 27.25 7.29 1.76
N PHE A 8 26.04 7.85 1.74
CA PHE A 8 24.79 7.09 1.84
C PHE A 8 24.07 7.20 0.50
N THR A 9 24.52 6.45 -0.51
CA THR A 9 23.60 5.94 -1.54
C THR A 9 22.81 4.79 -0.92
N GLY A 10 22.05 5.07 0.14
CA GLY A 10 21.00 4.16 0.57
C GLY A 10 19.98 4.04 -0.57
N PRO A 11 19.34 2.88 -0.78
CA PRO A 11 18.28 2.79 -1.76
C PRO A 11 17.25 3.86 -1.39
N LYS A 12 17.05 4.85 -2.28
CA LYS A 12 15.90 5.73 -2.22
C LYS A 12 14.72 4.81 -1.98
N LEU A 13 13.98 5.00 -0.88
CA LEU A 13 12.75 4.23 -0.61
C LEU A 13 11.68 4.66 -1.62
N LYS A 14 11.90 4.35 -2.90
CA LYS A 14 10.91 4.23 -3.95
C LYS A 14 10.12 3.00 -3.57
N GLN A 15 8.93 3.14 -3.05
CA GLN A 15 7.88 2.13 -3.23
C GLN A 15 6.59 2.69 -2.65
N THR A 16 5.95 3.53 -3.47
CA THR A 16 4.49 3.71 -3.50
C THR A 16 3.94 2.76 -4.56
N THR A 17 4.44 1.52 -4.58
CA THR A 17 4.07 0.52 -5.58
C THR A 17 3.77 -0.77 -4.85
N CYS A 18 2.58 -1.31 -5.07
CA CYS A 18 2.18 -2.63 -4.65
C CYS A 18 3.11 -3.63 -5.35
N THR A 19 3.90 -4.38 -4.58
CA THR A 19 4.80 -5.42 -5.10
C THR A 19 4.51 -6.79 -4.51
N GLU A 20 3.67 -6.83 -3.47
CA GLU A 20 3.24 -8.08 -2.86
C GLU A 20 2.18 -8.75 -3.74
N MET A 21 2.34 -10.05 -3.98
CA MET A 21 1.33 -10.88 -4.62
C MET A 21 1.39 -12.28 -4.00
N LYS A 22 0.30 -12.69 -3.36
CA LYS A 22 0.19 -13.98 -2.66
C LYS A 22 -1.14 -14.65 -2.97
N SER A 23 -1.16 -15.97 -2.87
CA SER A 23 -2.39 -16.77 -2.89
C SER A 23 -3.21 -16.48 -1.65
N GLY A 24 -4.48 -16.14 -1.82
CA GLY A 24 -5.32 -15.53 -0.80
C GLY A 24 -5.61 -14.06 -1.10
N GLY A 25 -6.37 -13.42 -0.21
CA GLY A 25 -6.83 -12.05 -0.43
C GLY A 25 -7.17 -11.31 0.86
N TYR A 26 -7.04 -10.00 0.83
CA TYR A 26 -7.46 -9.14 1.93
C TYR A 26 -8.98 -8.99 1.96
N TYR A 27 -9.56 -8.91 3.15
CA TYR A 27 -10.96 -8.61 3.39
C TYR A 27 -11.10 -7.38 4.28
N ALA A 28 -11.94 -6.44 3.85
CA ALA A 28 -12.27 -5.25 4.60
C ALA A 28 -13.69 -4.79 4.26
N GLY A 29 -14.35 -4.11 5.19
CA GLY A 29 -15.71 -3.60 5.00
C GLY A 29 -15.82 -2.46 3.98
N ASP A 30 -14.70 -1.79 3.69
CA ASP A 30 -14.59 -0.66 2.77
C ASP A 30 -14.21 -1.05 1.33
N ARG A 31 -14.27 -2.35 1.00
CA ARG A 31 -13.95 -2.88 -0.34
C ARG A 31 -14.66 -2.11 -1.44
N GLN A 32 -13.86 -1.55 -2.34
CA GLN A 32 -14.33 -0.93 -3.56
C GLN A 32 -14.01 -1.84 -4.73
N GLN A 33 -15.04 -2.24 -5.48
CA GLN A 33 -14.84 -2.98 -6.71
C GLN A 33 -14.32 -2.05 -7.80
N VAL A 34 -13.25 -2.47 -8.47
CA VAL A 34 -12.78 -1.82 -9.68
C VAL A 34 -13.82 -1.99 -10.78
N THR A 35 -14.15 -0.92 -11.48
CA THR A 35 -15.04 -0.97 -12.64
C THR A 35 -14.38 -1.70 -13.83
N GLY A 36 -15.17 -2.53 -14.51
CA GLY A 36 -14.73 -3.35 -15.64
C GLY A 36 -14.12 -4.70 -15.24
N TYR A 37 -13.95 -5.57 -16.23
CA TYR A 37 -13.29 -6.87 -16.04
C TYR A 37 -11.78 -6.69 -15.84
N VAL A 38 -11.25 -7.34 -14.82
CA VAL A 38 -9.82 -7.39 -14.52
C VAL A 38 -9.40 -8.84 -14.65
N PHE A 39 -8.68 -9.15 -15.73
CA PHE A 39 -8.37 -10.54 -16.08
C PHE A 39 -7.17 -11.10 -15.31
N THR A 40 -6.25 -10.23 -14.88
CA THR A 40 -5.03 -10.65 -14.19
C THR A 40 -4.89 -9.99 -12.81
N PRO A 41 -4.25 -10.69 -11.84
CA PRO A 41 -3.85 -10.08 -10.58
C PRO A 41 -2.95 -8.85 -10.75
N GLN A 42 -2.09 -8.87 -11.78
CA GLN A 42 -1.18 -7.77 -12.10
C GLN A 42 -1.93 -6.49 -12.50
N ASP A 43 -3.02 -6.63 -13.25
CA ASP A 43 -3.88 -5.49 -13.60
C ASP A 43 -4.57 -4.92 -12.36
N CYS A 44 -5.01 -5.78 -11.44
CA CYS A 44 -5.61 -5.38 -10.17
C CYS A 44 -4.62 -4.59 -9.31
N MET A 45 -3.38 -5.08 -9.22
CA MET A 45 -2.27 -4.41 -8.57
C MET A 45 -1.96 -3.05 -9.18
N THR A 46 -1.89 -2.97 -10.52
CA THR A 46 -1.61 -1.72 -11.25
C THR A 46 -2.71 -0.68 -11.02
N LYS A 47 -3.97 -1.10 -11.02
CA LYS A 47 -5.09 -0.20 -10.72
C LYS A 47 -5.10 0.27 -9.27
N CYS A 48 -4.73 -0.61 -8.35
CA CYS A 48 -4.49 -0.21 -6.97
C CYS A 48 -3.35 0.82 -6.88
N ASP A 49 -2.26 0.65 -7.61
CA ASP A 49 -1.15 1.61 -7.70
C ASP A 49 -1.55 2.99 -8.19
N GLN A 50 -2.48 3.06 -9.15
CA GLN A 50 -3.04 4.33 -9.62
C GLN A 50 -3.94 5.00 -8.57
N ASN A 51 -4.40 4.27 -7.55
CA ASN A 51 -5.25 4.79 -6.49
C ASN A 51 -4.44 5.06 -5.22
N ASN A 52 -4.28 6.33 -4.87
CA ASN A 52 -3.54 6.77 -3.68
C ASN A 52 -4.14 6.25 -2.37
N ASN A 53 -5.44 5.96 -2.33
CA ASN A 53 -6.11 5.46 -1.13
C ASN A 53 -6.08 3.92 -1.03
N CYS A 54 -5.63 3.22 -2.07
CA CYS A 54 -5.63 1.76 -2.07
C CYS A 54 -4.44 1.20 -1.28
N ILE A 55 -4.64 0.75 -0.05
CA ILE A 55 -3.57 0.14 0.75
C ILE A 55 -3.41 -1.37 0.51
N ALA A 56 -4.44 -2.01 -0.02
CA ALA A 56 -4.45 -3.43 -0.33
C ALA A 56 -5.41 -3.72 -1.50
N TRP A 57 -5.12 -4.78 -2.23
CA TRP A 57 -5.92 -5.22 -3.37
C TRP A 57 -6.15 -6.73 -3.33
N THR A 58 -7.20 -7.16 -4.01
CA THR A 58 -7.60 -8.57 -4.08
C THR A 58 -8.29 -8.83 -5.41
N HIS A 59 -7.77 -9.80 -6.15
CA HIS A 59 -8.30 -10.29 -7.42
C HIS A 59 -8.97 -11.65 -7.20
N LEU A 60 -10.20 -11.80 -7.68
CA LEU A 60 -10.88 -13.08 -7.77
C LEU A 60 -10.80 -13.56 -9.21
N SER A 61 -9.98 -14.59 -9.42
CA SER A 61 -9.70 -15.15 -10.73
C SER A 61 -10.95 -15.74 -11.41
N SER A 62 -11.83 -16.40 -10.64
CA SER A 62 -13.04 -17.05 -11.17
C SER A 62 -14.08 -16.08 -11.74
N ALA A 63 -14.19 -14.89 -11.16
CA ALA A 63 -15.14 -13.87 -11.58
C ALA A 63 -14.50 -12.72 -12.37
N GLN A 64 -13.16 -12.69 -12.48
CA GLN A 64 -12.40 -11.60 -13.10
C GLN A 64 -12.70 -10.24 -12.44
N ILE A 65 -12.89 -10.28 -11.12
CA ILE A 65 -13.20 -9.10 -10.30
C ILE A 65 -11.96 -8.69 -9.51
N CYS A 66 -11.76 -7.39 -9.38
CA CYS A 66 -10.74 -6.80 -8.53
C CYS A 66 -11.39 -5.89 -7.49
N TRP A 67 -10.97 -6.01 -6.24
CA TRP A 67 -11.30 -5.08 -5.17
C TRP A 67 -10.04 -4.40 -4.67
N TYR A 68 -10.13 -3.09 -4.49
CA TYR A 68 -9.18 -2.34 -3.70
C TYR A 68 -9.78 -1.98 -2.34
N GLN A 69 -8.90 -1.80 -1.36
CA GLN A 69 -9.25 -1.56 0.02
C GLN A 69 -8.41 -0.42 0.56
N THR A 70 -9.03 0.46 1.34
CA THR A 70 -8.38 1.56 2.06
C THR A 70 -8.04 1.19 3.50
N SER A 71 -8.54 0.04 3.97
CA SER A 71 -8.19 -0.60 5.23
C SER A 71 -7.94 -2.10 5.05
N VAL A 72 -7.25 -2.74 5.99
CA VAL A 72 -7.06 -4.20 6.01
C VAL A 72 -7.65 -4.72 7.31
N THR A 73 -8.66 -5.59 7.24
CA THR A 73 -9.33 -6.14 8.44
C THR A 73 -8.99 -7.61 8.64
N ALA A 74 -8.98 -8.39 7.57
CA ALA A 74 -8.71 -9.82 7.62
C ALA A 74 -7.99 -10.32 6.37
N TRP A 75 -7.48 -11.54 6.44
CA TRP A 75 -6.87 -12.27 5.33
C TRP A 75 -7.61 -13.57 5.10
N ILE A 76 -7.94 -13.86 3.84
CA ILE A 76 -8.60 -15.09 3.40
C ILE A 76 -7.56 -15.95 2.70
N ASN A 77 -7.36 -17.17 3.20
CA ASN A 77 -6.49 -18.17 2.60
C ASN A 77 -7.27 -19.04 1.61
N ASP A 78 -7.50 -18.52 0.40
CA ASP A 78 -8.22 -19.23 -0.66
C ASP A 78 -7.51 -19.01 -2.00
N VAL A 79 -7.24 -20.11 -2.71
CA VAL A 79 -6.49 -20.15 -3.98
C VAL A 79 -7.20 -19.45 -5.13
N SER A 80 -8.51 -19.23 -5.02
CA SER A 80 -9.32 -18.49 -5.99
C SER A 80 -8.98 -17.00 -5.97
N TYR A 81 -8.42 -16.53 -4.86
CA TYR A 81 -8.02 -15.16 -4.66
C TYR A 81 -6.51 -14.99 -4.81
N THR A 82 -6.11 -13.85 -5.37
CA THR A 82 -4.73 -13.39 -5.35
C THR A 82 -4.73 -11.95 -4.86
N GLY A 83 -3.90 -11.64 -3.88
CA GLY A 83 -3.93 -10.34 -3.23
C GLY A 83 -2.57 -9.91 -2.72
N GLY A 84 -2.50 -8.64 -2.37
CA GLY A 84 -1.27 -8.03 -1.92
C GLY A 84 -1.52 -6.70 -1.23
N SER A 85 -0.61 -6.33 -0.34
CA SER A 85 -0.60 -5.02 0.30
C SER A 85 0.37 -4.08 -0.42
N CYS A 86 0.12 -2.80 -0.26
CA CYS A 86 0.93 -1.75 -0.85
C CYS A 86 1.64 -1.03 0.29
N LEU A 87 2.93 -1.34 0.45
CA LEU A 87 3.77 -0.71 1.46
C LEU A 87 3.71 0.82 1.26
N ARG A 88 3.52 1.56 2.37
CA ARG A 88 3.49 3.05 2.46
C ARG A 88 2.24 3.80 1.97
N LYS A 89 1.13 3.16 1.60
CA LYS A 89 -0.12 3.91 1.32
C LYS A 89 -0.97 4.22 2.55
N SER A 90 -0.70 3.56 3.66
CA SER A 90 -1.28 3.91 4.96
C SER A 90 -0.48 5.04 5.60
N THR A 91 -0.64 6.26 5.08
CA THR A 91 -0.06 7.45 5.72
C THR A 91 -1.14 8.28 6.40
N LYS A 92 -1.72 7.73 7.46
CA LYS A 92 -2.29 8.57 8.55
C LYS A 92 -1.19 9.14 9.47
N THR A 93 0.04 9.28 8.98
CA THR A 93 1.20 9.74 9.77
C THR A 93 2.02 10.78 8.99
N ILE A 94 1.38 11.78 8.39
CA ILE A 94 2.07 13.00 7.91
C ILE A 94 1.54 14.28 8.58
N LEU A 95 0.42 14.25 9.33
CA LEU A 95 -0.01 15.46 10.06
C LEU A 95 0.76 15.72 11.36
N ILE A 96 1.25 14.69 12.06
CA ILE A 96 1.93 14.91 13.35
C ILE A 96 3.33 15.53 13.16
N ILE A 97 4.07 15.11 12.13
CA ILE A 97 5.45 15.60 11.92
C ILE A 97 5.44 17.08 11.49
N ILE A 98 4.51 17.51 10.63
CA ILE A 98 4.39 18.92 10.23
C ILE A 98 3.89 19.80 11.40
N LEU A 99 3.01 19.28 12.27
CA LEU A 99 2.60 19.99 13.48
C LEU A 99 3.72 20.09 14.55
N LEU A 100 4.63 19.13 14.61
CA LEU A 100 5.81 19.21 15.49
C LEU A 100 6.85 20.22 14.99
N PHE A 101 7.08 20.29 13.67
CA PHE A 101 8.04 21.25 13.10
C PHE A 101 7.53 22.71 13.07
N LEU A 102 6.22 22.95 13.04
CA LEU A 102 5.66 24.31 13.09
C LEU A 102 5.52 24.88 14.51
N ASN A 103 5.57 24.06 15.56
CA ASN A 103 5.28 24.50 16.93
C ASN A 103 6.49 24.62 17.88
N ASN A 104 7.74 24.35 17.46
CA ASN A 104 8.94 24.51 18.32
C ASN A 104 8.73 24.05 19.78
N ILE A 105 8.12 22.87 19.99
CA ILE A 105 8.00 22.32 21.33
C ILE A 105 9.26 21.51 21.58
N ASP A 106 10.23 22.13 22.26
CA ASP A 106 11.30 21.43 22.96
C ASP A 106 10.66 20.46 23.96
N ILE A 107 10.73 19.16 23.71
CA ILE A 107 10.45 18.16 24.74
C ILE A 107 11.73 18.00 25.55
N SER A 108 11.93 18.91 26.50
CA SER A 108 12.75 18.69 27.68
C SER A 108 11.83 18.37 28.85
N ASN A 109 11.74 17.08 29.19
CA ASN A 109 11.72 16.64 30.58
C ASN A 109 12.22 15.20 30.66
#